data_AF-Q4RFM0-F1
#
_entry.id   AF-Q4RFM0-F1
#
_cell.length_a   1.000
_cell.length_b   1.000
_cell.length_c   1.000
_cell.angle_alpha   90.00
_cell.angle_beta   90.00
_cell.angle_gamma   90.00
#
_symmetry.space_group_name_H-M   'P 1'
#
loop_
_entity.id
_entity.type
_entity.pdbx_description
1 polymer ?
#
loop_
_entity_poly.entity_id
_entity_poly.type
_entity_poly.pdbx_seq_one_letter_code
_entity_poly.pdbx_strand_id
1 'polypeptide(L)'
;METAGAPTGRLGLCVLFALLVRARTCDLSQAFSNFELYNMIRLGVHLSPSSTVWIQPRKFDYTDFTFSPPSVSVSLREERLLVKVQFPCAVSRRCSLEQCCPISELIHPWTTVTVCSTISDSHCQSRTVWTQEVVTYVDFSSLAPGQKYCVRANFSYPTFSMAASAKSSPQCVETVSRWGKKAKQPYFKPS
;
A
#
# COMPACT_ATOMS: atom_id res chain seq x y z
N MET A 1 35.71 4.98 24.65
CA MET A 1 35.87 4.28 23.37
C MET A 1 35.41 2.85 23.61
N GLU A 2 34.12 2.59 23.43
CA GLU A 2 33.55 1.24 23.32
C GLU A 2 32.18 1.40 22.66
N THR A 3 32.01 0.72 21.54
CA THR A 3 30.95 0.89 20.56
C THR A 3 29.65 0.25 21.01
N ALA A 4 28.56 1.04 21.06
CA ALA A 4 27.21 0.55 21.27
C ALA A 4 26.73 -0.26 20.06
N GLY A 5 26.71 -1.59 20.20
CA GLY A 5 26.04 -2.50 19.25
C GLY A 5 24.53 -2.50 19.50
N ALA A 6 23.76 -2.12 18.48
CA ALA A 6 22.30 -2.08 18.53
C ALA A 6 21.68 -3.48 18.75
N PRO A 7 20.66 -3.65 19.62
CA PRO A 7 19.95 -4.91 19.73
C PRO A 7 18.93 -5.03 18.59
N THR A 8 19.21 -5.94 17.65
CA THR A 8 18.25 -6.40 16.63
C THR A 8 17.16 -7.25 17.29
N GLY A 9 16.10 -6.60 17.77
CA GLY A 9 14.89 -7.29 18.25
C GLY A 9 14.06 -7.83 17.10
N ARG A 10 14.01 -9.15 16.93
CA ARG A 10 13.12 -9.83 15.96
C ARG A 10 11.83 -10.28 16.68
N LEU A 11 10.66 -9.88 16.16
CA LEU A 11 9.37 -10.40 16.58
C LEU A 11 9.22 -11.86 16.13
N GLY A 12 8.95 -12.76 17.06
CA GLY A 12 8.43 -14.09 16.79
C GLY A 12 7.09 -14.23 17.49
N LEU A 13 5.99 -14.26 16.73
CA LEU A 13 4.69 -14.67 17.24
C LEU A 13 4.51 -16.15 16.83
N CYS A 14 4.50 -17.08 17.79
CA CYS A 14 4.07 -18.46 17.57
C CYS A 14 2.87 -18.70 18.49
N VAL A 15 1.72 -19.07 17.91
CA VAL A 15 0.55 -19.50 18.69
C VAL A 15 0.91 -20.80 19.38
N LEU A 16 0.66 -20.82 20.68
CA LEU A 16 0.99 -21.87 21.62
C LEU A 16 0.08 -23.10 21.41
N PHE A 17 0.20 -23.80 20.28
CA PHE A 17 -0.41 -25.12 20.08
C PHE A 17 0.59 -26.27 19.98
N ALA A 18 1.90 -25.98 20.04
CA ALA A 18 2.94 -27.00 20.12
C ALA A 18 4.07 -26.53 21.04
N LEU A 19 4.38 -27.33 22.05
CA LEU A 19 5.38 -27.12 23.11
C LEU A 19 6.85 -27.11 22.61
N LEU A 20 7.11 -26.77 21.35
CA LEU A 20 8.47 -26.72 20.81
C LEU A 20 8.61 -25.59 19.78
N VAL A 21 9.14 -24.45 20.21
CA VAL A 21 9.54 -23.36 19.31
C VAL A 21 10.83 -23.77 18.59
N ARG A 22 10.69 -24.50 17.47
CA ARG A 22 11.82 -24.89 16.61
C ARG A 22 12.23 -23.79 15.62
N ALA A 23 11.38 -22.79 15.42
CA ALA A 23 11.58 -21.72 14.43
C ALA A 23 11.61 -20.35 15.10
N ARG A 24 12.46 -19.45 14.58
CA ARG A 24 12.55 -18.05 15.03
C ARG A 24 11.39 -17.18 14.55
N THR A 25 10.62 -17.68 13.59
CA THR A 25 9.45 -17.01 13.00
C THR A 25 8.40 -18.07 12.67
N CYS A 26 7.14 -17.84 13.07
CA CYS A 26 5.99 -18.66 12.70
C CYS A 26 4.99 -17.79 11.93
N ASP A 27 4.43 -18.33 10.85
CA ASP A 27 3.31 -17.69 10.16
C ASP A 27 1.99 -18.15 10.82
N LEU A 28 1.20 -17.19 11.26
CA LEU A 28 -0.07 -17.39 11.97
C LEU A 28 -1.27 -16.89 11.16
N SER A 29 -1.04 -16.49 9.91
CA SER A 29 -2.08 -16.03 8.97
C SER A 29 -3.23 -17.02 8.79
N GLN A 30 -2.95 -18.31 8.94
CA GLN A 30 -3.94 -19.39 8.83
C GLN A 30 -4.64 -19.72 10.15
N ALA A 31 -4.14 -19.23 11.29
CA ALA A 31 -4.74 -19.50 12.59
C ALA A 31 -5.93 -18.58 12.89
N PHE A 32 -5.88 -17.33 12.42
CA PHE A 32 -6.88 -16.30 12.73
C PHE A 32 -7.50 -15.74 11.45
N SER A 33 -8.84 -15.64 11.44
CA SER A 33 -9.59 -15.06 10.32
C SER A 33 -10.01 -13.60 10.56
N ASN A 34 -9.95 -13.13 11.80
CA ASN A 34 -10.52 -11.85 12.24
C ASN A 34 -9.60 -11.15 13.26
N PHE A 35 -8.51 -10.55 12.80
CA PHE A 35 -7.58 -9.88 13.71
C PHE A 35 -8.23 -8.73 14.50
N GLU A 36 -9.23 -8.06 13.91
CA GLU A 36 -10.02 -7.00 14.55
C GLU A 36 -10.82 -7.45 15.78
N LEU A 37 -11.20 -8.73 15.85
CA LEU A 37 -12.11 -9.23 16.90
C LEU A 37 -11.36 -9.75 18.12
N TYR A 38 -10.04 -9.92 18.02
CA TYR A 38 -9.23 -10.47 19.11
C TYR A 38 -8.47 -9.36 19.81
N ASN A 39 -8.56 -9.32 21.14
CA ASN A 39 -7.67 -8.53 21.99
C ASN A 39 -6.27 -9.16 21.98
N MET A 40 -5.57 -9.02 20.86
CA MET A 40 -4.24 -9.58 20.70
C MET A 40 -3.26 -8.87 21.64
N ILE A 41 -2.35 -9.66 22.20
CA ILE A 41 -1.22 -9.16 22.97
C ILE A 41 0.06 -9.61 22.27
N ARG A 42 0.99 -8.69 22.14
CA ARG A 42 2.34 -8.96 21.67
C ARG A 42 3.11 -9.62 22.80
N LEU A 43 3.47 -10.88 22.58
CA LEU A 43 4.38 -11.62 23.42
C LEU A 43 5.80 -11.47 22.87
N GLY A 44 6.75 -11.18 23.74
CA GLY A 44 8.17 -11.13 23.39
C GLY A 44 8.95 -12.03 24.33
N VAL A 45 10.04 -12.59 23.84
CA VAL A 45 10.95 -13.40 24.65
C VAL A 45 12.38 -12.94 24.40
N HIS A 46 13.13 -12.72 25.48
CA HIS A 46 14.55 -12.44 25.44
C HIS A 46 15.30 -13.77 25.61
N LEU A 47 15.99 -14.19 24.55
CA LEU A 47 16.80 -15.41 24.54
C LEU A 47 18.24 -15.04 24.86
N SER A 48 18.74 -15.50 26.02
CA SER A 48 20.16 -15.44 26.37
C SER A 48 20.72 -16.85 26.51
N PRO A 49 22.06 -17.05 26.41
CA PRO A 49 22.67 -18.37 26.56
C PRO A 49 22.37 -19.04 27.91
N SER A 50 22.06 -18.26 28.94
CA SER A 50 21.84 -18.73 30.31
C SER A 50 20.38 -18.69 30.77
N SER A 51 19.51 -17.92 30.11
CA SER A 51 18.10 -17.84 30.49
C SER A 51 17.20 -17.36 29.34
N THR A 52 15.95 -17.85 29.38
CA THR A 52 14.85 -17.38 28.55
C THR A 52 13.91 -16.57 29.43
N VAL A 53 13.79 -15.26 29.17
CA VAL A 53 12.94 -14.36 29.96
C VAL A 53 11.82 -13.81 29.09
N TRP A 54 10.57 -13.96 29.53
CA TRP A 54 9.43 -13.34 28.85
C TRP A 54 9.45 -11.84 29.06
N ILE A 55 9.25 -11.10 27.97
CA ILE A 55 9.11 -9.64 27.99
C ILE A 55 7.67 -9.31 28.40
N GLN A 56 7.49 -8.19 29.11
CA GLN A 56 6.17 -7.69 29.48
C GLN A 56 5.23 -7.68 28.25
N PRO A 57 4.08 -8.37 28.32
CA PRO A 57 3.12 -8.37 27.24
C PRO A 57 2.67 -6.95 26.93
N ARG A 58 2.61 -6.59 25.65
CA ARG A 58 2.07 -5.31 25.21
C ARG A 58 0.76 -5.55 24.48
N LYS A 59 -0.21 -4.66 24.67
CA LYS A 59 -1.44 -4.69 23.86
C LYS A 59 -1.04 -4.50 22.39
N PHE A 60 -1.53 -5.36 21.51
CA PHE A 60 -1.39 -5.19 20.07
C PHE A 60 -2.22 -3.99 19.64
N ASP A 61 -1.61 -3.10 18.87
CA ASP A 61 -2.28 -1.90 18.33
C ASP A 61 -2.28 -1.94 16.80
N TYR A 62 -3.16 -1.16 16.18
CA TYR A 62 -3.25 -1.06 14.72
C TYR A 62 -1.94 -0.55 14.09
N THR A 63 -1.11 0.16 14.86
CA THR A 63 0.24 0.57 14.43
C THR A 63 1.22 -0.60 14.27
N ASP A 64 0.91 -1.78 14.83
CA ASP A 64 1.68 -3.00 14.60
C ASP A 64 1.37 -3.64 13.23
N PHE A 65 0.32 -3.21 12.52
CA PHE A 65 0.06 -3.66 11.16
C PHE A 65 1.06 -3.05 10.18
N THR A 66 1.69 -3.92 9.38
CA THR A 66 2.55 -3.50 8.27
C THR A 66 1.92 -3.92 6.96
N PHE A 67 1.65 -2.96 6.08
CA PHE A 67 1.06 -3.21 4.78
C PHE A 67 2.07 -2.99 3.66
N SER A 68 2.12 -3.92 2.71
CA SER A 68 2.81 -3.71 1.45
C SER A 68 2.17 -2.56 0.66
N PRO A 69 2.94 -1.81 -0.14
CA PRO A 69 2.39 -0.74 -0.95
C PRO A 69 1.45 -1.29 -2.05
N PRO A 70 0.41 -0.54 -2.45
CA PRO A 70 -0.39 -0.90 -3.61
C PRO A 70 0.40 -0.70 -4.92
N SER A 71 -0.10 -1.29 -5.99
CA SER A 71 0.38 -1.03 -7.35
C SER A 71 -0.53 -0.04 -8.06
N VAL A 72 0.04 0.84 -8.87
CA VAL A 72 -0.72 1.82 -9.67
C VAL A 72 -0.45 1.62 -11.15
N SER A 73 -1.49 1.83 -11.95
CA SER A 73 -1.41 1.94 -13.41
C SER A 73 -2.24 3.12 -13.86
N VAL A 74 -1.84 3.75 -14.95
CA VAL A 74 -2.37 5.05 -15.36
C VAL A 74 -2.76 4.99 -16.83
N SER A 75 -3.88 5.64 -17.15
CA SER A 75 -4.32 5.83 -18.53
C SER A 75 -4.76 7.28 -18.72
N LEU A 76 -4.23 7.92 -19.76
CA LEU A 76 -4.54 9.30 -20.08
C LEU A 76 -5.38 9.33 -21.35
N ARG A 77 -6.59 9.88 -21.26
CA ARG A 77 -7.42 10.20 -22.42
C ARG A 77 -7.72 11.70 -22.40
N GLU A 78 -7.27 12.38 -23.45
CA GLU A 78 -7.42 13.83 -23.59
C GLU A 78 -6.80 14.57 -22.40
N GLU A 79 -7.63 15.22 -21.57
CA GLU A 79 -7.22 15.96 -20.36
C GLU A 79 -7.67 15.25 -19.06
N ARG A 80 -8.03 13.96 -19.16
CA ARG A 80 -8.48 13.12 -18.03
C ARG A 80 -7.51 11.96 -17.80
N LEU A 81 -6.93 11.93 -16.61
CA LEU A 81 -6.08 10.86 -16.13
C LEU A 81 -6.89 9.91 -15.25
N LEU A 82 -7.02 8.67 -15.70
CA LEU A 82 -7.62 7.61 -14.92
C LEU A 82 -6.51 6.77 -14.27
N VAL A 83 -6.53 6.71 -12.95
CA VAL A 83 -5.60 5.95 -12.14
C VAL A 83 -6.29 4.69 -11.64
N LYS A 84 -5.71 3.53 -11.94
CA LYS A 84 -6.13 2.23 -11.43
C LYS A 84 -5.19 1.80 -10.31
N VAL A 85 -5.74 1.58 -9.12
CA VAL A 85 -5.02 1.11 -7.92
C VAL A 85 -5.34 -0.37 -7.69
N GLN A 86 -4.30 -1.19 -7.60
CA GLN A 86 -4.40 -2.62 -7.29
C GLN A 86 -3.81 -2.87 -5.90
N PHE A 87 -4.55 -3.59 -5.07
CA PHE A 87 -4.19 -3.85 -3.68
C PHE A 87 -3.31 -5.10 -3.56
N PRO A 88 -2.40 -5.14 -2.57
CA PRO A 88 -1.64 -6.35 -2.28
C PRO A 88 -2.57 -7.48 -1.82
N CYS A 89 -2.18 -8.72 -2.13
CA CYS A 89 -2.90 -9.91 -1.67
C CYS A 89 -2.70 -10.07 -0.16
N ALA A 90 -3.78 -10.30 0.57
CA ALA A 90 -3.74 -10.66 1.98
C ALA A 90 -3.41 -12.14 2.14
N VAL A 91 -2.59 -12.45 3.16
CA VAL A 91 -2.40 -13.81 3.64
C VAL A 91 -3.38 -13.98 4.80
N SER A 92 -4.56 -14.49 4.52
CA SER A 92 -5.63 -14.71 5.51
C SER A 92 -6.29 -16.05 5.25
N ARG A 93 -6.71 -16.72 6.33
CA ARG A 93 -7.51 -17.97 6.23
C ARG A 93 -8.81 -17.79 5.42
N ARG A 94 -9.32 -16.55 5.31
CA ARG A 94 -10.51 -16.24 4.50
C ARG A 94 -10.27 -16.34 3.00
N CYS A 95 -9.00 -16.30 2.59
CA CYS A 95 -8.58 -16.27 1.22
C CYS A 95 -8.28 -17.70 0.73
N SER A 96 -8.67 -18.01 -0.51
CA SER A 96 -8.24 -19.26 -1.17
C SER A 96 -6.71 -19.25 -1.36
N LEU A 97 -6.08 -20.41 -1.22
CA LEU A 97 -4.64 -20.56 -1.48
C LEU A 97 -4.29 -20.40 -2.97
N GLU A 98 -5.26 -20.59 -3.86
CA GLU A 98 -5.04 -20.63 -5.31
C GLU A 98 -5.23 -19.27 -5.98
N GLN A 99 -5.83 -18.28 -5.31
CA GLN A 99 -6.17 -16.99 -5.91
C GLN A 99 -5.83 -15.83 -4.99
N CYS A 100 -5.29 -14.75 -5.58
CA CYS A 100 -5.05 -13.50 -4.86
C CYS A 100 -6.37 -12.97 -4.27
N CYS A 101 -6.35 -12.73 -2.97
CA CYS A 101 -7.42 -12.15 -2.18
C CYS A 101 -6.98 -10.74 -1.77
N PRO A 102 -7.37 -9.70 -2.52
CA PRO A 102 -6.91 -8.35 -2.28
C PRO A 102 -7.30 -7.88 -0.88
N ILE A 103 -6.39 -7.19 -0.19
CA ILE A 103 -6.67 -6.71 1.16
C ILE A 103 -7.88 -5.76 1.23
N SER A 104 -8.26 -5.13 0.11
CA SER A 104 -9.44 -4.27 0.05
C SER A 104 -10.75 -4.99 0.34
N GLU A 105 -10.85 -6.30 0.08
CA GLU A 105 -12.03 -7.11 0.39
C GLU A 105 -12.15 -7.44 1.89
N LEU A 106 -11.06 -7.27 2.65
CA LEU A 106 -11.02 -7.61 4.07
C LEU A 106 -11.25 -6.39 4.95
N ILE A 107 -10.58 -5.27 4.63
CA ILE A 107 -10.54 -4.09 5.50
C ILE A 107 -11.26 -2.88 4.92
N HIS A 108 -11.71 -2.93 3.66
CA HIS A 108 -12.39 -1.82 2.95
C HIS A 108 -11.70 -0.45 3.14
N PRO A 109 -10.43 -0.29 2.72
CA PRO A 109 -9.60 0.80 3.18
C PRO A 109 -9.97 2.17 2.58
N TRP A 110 -9.49 3.23 3.24
CA TRP A 110 -9.36 4.53 2.59
C TRP A 110 -8.16 4.51 1.65
N THR A 111 -8.37 4.84 0.38
CA THR A 111 -7.33 4.86 -0.64
C THR A 111 -7.04 6.29 -1.05
N THR A 112 -5.80 6.73 -0.88
CA THR A 112 -5.34 8.06 -1.28
C THR A 112 -4.48 7.94 -2.53
N VAL A 113 -4.86 8.67 -3.57
CA VAL A 113 -4.08 8.82 -4.80
C VAL A 113 -3.59 10.26 -4.87
N THR A 114 -2.28 10.42 -5.09
CA THR A 114 -1.63 11.73 -5.24
C THR A 114 -1.01 11.83 -6.62
N VAL A 115 -1.32 12.92 -7.33
CA VAL A 115 -0.79 13.26 -8.65
C VAL A 115 -0.01 14.56 -8.52
N CYS A 116 1.29 14.55 -8.82
CA CYS A 116 2.13 15.74 -8.76
C CYS A 116 2.73 16.07 -10.12
N SER A 117 2.72 17.35 -10.49
CA SER A 117 3.50 17.85 -11.64
C SER A 117 5.00 17.78 -11.32
N THR A 118 5.83 17.43 -12.28
CA THR A 118 7.30 17.41 -12.08
C THR A 118 7.93 18.80 -12.15
N ILE A 119 7.15 19.84 -12.48
CA ILE A 119 7.66 21.22 -12.63
C ILE A 119 7.69 21.93 -11.27
N SER A 120 6.76 21.62 -10.36
CA SER A 120 6.85 22.06 -8.96
C SER A 120 6.10 21.14 -8.01
N ASP A 121 6.70 20.86 -6.86
CA ASP A 121 6.09 20.09 -5.76
C ASP A 121 4.85 20.76 -5.16
N SER A 122 4.66 22.06 -5.42
CA SER A 122 3.45 22.82 -5.05
C SER A 122 2.21 22.46 -5.87
N HIS A 123 2.35 21.72 -6.97
CA HIS A 123 1.25 21.28 -7.84
C HIS A 123 0.93 19.79 -7.67
N CYS A 124 0.69 19.39 -6.43
CA CYS A 124 0.14 18.07 -6.11
C CYS A 124 -1.38 18.16 -5.87
N GLN A 125 -2.11 17.25 -6.47
CA GLN A 125 -3.53 17.02 -6.20
C GLN A 125 -3.67 15.65 -5.55
N SER A 126 -4.46 15.55 -4.48
CA SER A 126 -4.77 14.28 -3.84
C SER A 126 -6.26 14.05 -3.78
N ARG A 127 -6.67 12.80 -3.97
CA ARG A 127 -8.04 12.35 -3.76
C ARG A 127 -8.02 11.12 -2.86
N THR A 128 -8.89 11.11 -1.86
CA THR A 128 -9.07 9.98 -0.96
C THR A 128 -10.47 9.41 -1.17
N VAL A 129 -10.55 8.10 -1.39
CA VAL A 129 -11.80 7.40 -1.70
C VAL A 129 -11.94 6.16 -0.84
N TRP A 130 -13.16 5.87 -0.42
CA TRP A 130 -13.49 4.62 0.26
C TRP A 130 -13.48 3.47 -0.75
N THR A 131 -12.72 2.42 -0.48
CA THR A 131 -12.58 1.29 -1.40
C THR A 131 -13.29 0.06 -0.88
N GLN A 132 -14.27 -0.44 -1.65
CA GLN A 132 -14.96 -1.70 -1.37
C GLN A 132 -14.73 -2.77 -2.43
N GLU A 133 -14.01 -2.44 -3.50
CA GLU A 133 -13.76 -3.34 -4.63
C GLU A 133 -12.30 -3.84 -4.64
N VAL A 134 -12.06 -4.87 -5.45
CA VAL A 134 -10.72 -5.45 -5.72
C VAL A 134 -9.75 -4.42 -6.31
N VAL A 135 -10.28 -3.44 -7.03
CA VAL A 135 -9.52 -2.40 -7.73
C VAL A 135 -10.23 -1.07 -7.53
N THR A 136 -9.47 -0.01 -7.34
CA THR A 136 -10.02 1.35 -7.26
C THR A 136 -9.63 2.15 -8.48
N TYR A 137 -10.60 2.84 -9.08
CA TYR A 137 -10.36 3.82 -10.14
C TYR A 137 -10.56 5.22 -9.60
N VAL A 138 -9.57 6.09 -9.82
CA VAL A 138 -9.62 7.50 -9.43
C VAL A 138 -9.30 8.35 -10.64
N ASP A 139 -10.23 9.22 -11.00
CA ASP A 139 -10.05 10.19 -12.08
C ASP A 139 -9.39 11.48 -11.56
N PHE A 140 -8.57 12.08 -12.41
CA PHE A 140 -8.07 13.44 -12.27
C PHE A 140 -8.35 14.18 -13.57
N SER A 141 -8.95 15.35 -13.47
CA SER A 141 -9.28 16.22 -14.60
C SER A 141 -8.49 17.52 -14.50
N SER A 142 -8.53 18.31 -15.57
CA SER A 142 -7.93 19.66 -15.60
C SER A 142 -6.42 19.65 -15.40
N LEU A 143 -5.75 18.60 -15.91
CA LEU A 143 -4.29 18.56 -15.98
C LEU A 143 -3.79 19.53 -17.05
N ALA A 144 -2.77 20.31 -16.75
CA ALA A 144 -2.20 21.26 -17.69
C ALA A 144 -1.57 20.50 -18.88
N PRO A 145 -1.79 20.95 -20.12
CA PRO A 145 -1.24 20.31 -21.32
C PRO A 145 0.28 20.50 -21.42
N GLY A 146 1.00 19.52 -21.96
CA GLY A 146 2.46 19.56 -22.11
C GLY A 146 3.23 19.43 -20.79
N GLN A 147 2.62 18.85 -19.76
CA GLN A 147 3.27 18.62 -18.46
C GLN A 147 3.40 17.14 -18.15
N LYS A 148 4.47 16.80 -17.43
CA LYS A 148 4.67 15.46 -16.87
C LYS A 148 4.11 15.39 -15.46
N TYR A 149 3.27 14.39 -15.23
CA TYR A 149 2.65 14.10 -13.95
C TYR A 149 3.10 12.74 -13.45
N CYS A 150 3.39 12.62 -12.17
CA CYS A 150 3.69 11.35 -11.52
C CYS A 150 2.64 11.05 -10.45
N VAL A 151 2.19 9.80 -10.46
CA VAL A 151 1.10 9.29 -9.63
C VAL A 151 1.65 8.32 -8.60
N ARG A 152 1.22 8.47 -7.35
CA ARG A 152 1.46 7.52 -6.27
C ARG A 152 0.15 7.23 -5.55
N ALA A 153 0.03 6.04 -4.97
CA ALA A 153 -1.10 5.70 -4.12
C ALA A 153 -0.64 5.05 -2.82
N ASN A 154 -1.43 5.23 -1.76
CA ASN A 154 -1.34 4.46 -0.53
C ASN A 154 -2.76 4.23 0.01
N PHE A 155 -2.89 3.31 0.95
CA PHE A 155 -4.17 3.06 1.61
C PHE A 155 -3.99 3.02 3.12
N SER A 156 -5.06 3.28 3.87
CA SER A 156 -5.09 3.21 5.32
C SER A 156 -6.31 2.48 5.83
N TYR A 157 -6.18 1.95 7.04
CA TYR A 157 -7.26 1.29 7.73
C TYR A 157 -8.41 2.30 8.01
N PRO A 158 -9.69 1.94 7.78
CA PRO A 158 -10.84 2.84 7.88
C PRO A 158 -10.93 3.72 9.11
N THR A 159 -10.72 3.11 10.27
CA THR A 159 -10.91 3.70 11.59
C THR A 159 -9.62 4.27 12.15
N PHE A 160 -8.47 3.93 11.57
CA PHE A 160 -7.15 4.27 12.08
C PHE A 160 -6.23 4.69 10.94
N SER A 161 -6.27 5.97 10.57
CA SER A 161 -5.47 6.53 9.47
C SER A 161 -3.96 6.39 9.66
N MET A 162 -3.49 6.21 10.90
CA MET A 162 -2.07 5.95 11.22
C MET A 162 -1.59 4.58 10.74
N ALA A 163 -2.50 3.60 10.61
CA ALA A 163 -2.21 2.29 10.04
C ALA A 163 -2.33 2.36 8.51
N ALA A 164 -1.28 2.90 7.87
CA ALA A 164 -1.24 3.13 6.44
C ALA A 164 -0.13 2.33 5.76
N SER A 165 -0.37 1.95 4.50
CA SER A 165 0.66 1.39 3.64
C SER A 165 1.72 2.43 3.28
N ALA A 166 2.90 1.95 2.91
CA ALA A 166 3.84 2.76 2.15
C ALA A 166 3.20 3.23 0.83
N LYS A 167 3.71 4.32 0.26
CA LYS A 167 3.33 4.80 -1.08
C LYS A 167 3.84 3.83 -2.15
N SER A 168 3.04 3.64 -3.19
CA SER A 168 3.41 2.89 -4.39
C SER A 168 4.64 3.49 -5.07
N SER A 169 5.28 2.67 -5.90
CA SER A 169 6.19 3.16 -6.93
C SER A 169 5.47 4.19 -7.81
N PRO A 170 6.14 5.28 -8.22
CA PRO A 170 5.51 6.30 -9.04
C PRO A 170 5.27 5.79 -10.46
N GLN A 171 4.11 6.13 -11.04
CA GLN A 171 3.83 5.98 -12.47
C GLN A 171 3.63 7.35 -13.09
N CYS A 172 4.36 7.65 -14.16
CA CYS A 172 4.35 8.98 -14.75
C CYS A 172 3.79 8.98 -16.17
N VAL A 173 3.06 10.03 -16.50
CA VAL A 173 2.46 10.29 -17.82
C VAL A 173 2.73 11.72 -18.24
N GLU A 174 2.72 11.97 -19.54
CA GLU A 174 2.87 13.29 -20.12
C GLU A 174 1.60 13.68 -20.86
N THR A 175 1.07 14.87 -20.60
CA THR A 175 -0.10 15.40 -21.28
C THR A 175 0.27 15.97 -22.64
N VAL A 176 -0.55 15.72 -23.66
CA VAL A 176 -0.26 16.17 -25.02
C VAL A 176 -0.37 17.69 -25.10
N SER A 177 0.62 18.35 -25.71
CA SER A 177 0.57 19.78 -25.97
C SER A 177 -0.52 20.11 -27.01
N ARG A 178 -1.28 21.19 -26.80
CA ARG A 178 -2.32 21.62 -27.76
C ARG A 178 -1.74 21.96 -29.14
N TRP A 179 -0.44 22.25 -29.24
CA TRP A 179 0.24 22.52 -30.50
C TRP A 179 0.54 21.28 -31.36
N GLY A 180 0.54 20.07 -30.79
CA GLY A 180 0.79 18.83 -31.54
C GLY A 180 -0.35 18.40 -32.48
N LYS A 181 -1.51 19.05 -32.45
CA LYS A 181 -2.69 18.71 -33.29
C LYS A 181 -2.81 19.52 -34.58
N LYS A 182 -1.89 20.44 -34.89
CA LYS A 182 -1.86 21.20 -36.16
C LYS A 182 -0.66 20.82 -37.03
N ALA A 183 -0.62 19.57 -37.52
CA ALA A 183 0.28 19.21 -38.61
C ALA A 183 -0.27 18.01 -39.38
N LYS A 184 -1.31 18.25 -40.20
CA LYS A 184 -1.58 17.59 -41.49
C LYS A 184 -2.92 18.12 -42.04
N GLN A 185 -2.85 19.28 -42.68
CA GLN A 185 -3.83 19.66 -43.69
C GLN A 185 -3.20 19.29 -45.04
N PRO A 186 -3.71 18.30 -45.79
CA PRO A 186 -3.26 18.09 -47.15
C PRO A 186 -3.76 19.27 -47.98
N TYR A 187 -2.81 19.94 -48.62
CA TYR A 187 -3.01 21.04 -49.55
C TYR A 187 -3.75 20.49 -50.79
N PHE A 188 -5.02 20.84 -50.97
CA PHE A 188 -5.74 20.58 -52.21
C PHE A 188 -5.27 21.61 -53.25
N LYS A 189 -4.61 21.14 -54.32
CA LYS A 189 -4.41 21.91 -55.55
C LYS A 189 -5.64 21.72 -56.43
N PRO A 190 -6.30 22.80 -56.89
CA PRO A 190 -7.30 22.70 -57.93
C PRO A 190 -6.62 22.60 -59.30
N SER A 191 -7.16 21.74 -60.15
CA SER A 191 -6.95 21.66 -61.59
C SER A 191 -8.26 21.92 -62.30
#